data_AF-A0A2H0AE30-F1
#
_entry.id   AF-A0A2H0AE30-F1
#
_cell.length_a   1.000
_cell.length_b   1.000
_cell.length_c   1.000
_cell.angle_alpha   90.00
_cell.angle_beta   90.00
_cell.angle_gamma   90.00
#
_symmetry.space_group_name_H-M   'P 1'
#
loop_
_entity.id
_entity.type
_entity.pdbx_description
1 polymer ?
#
loop_
_entity_poly.entity_id
_entity_poly.type
_entity_poly.pdbx_seq_one_letter_code
_entity_poly.pdbx_strand_id
1 'polypeptide(L)'
;MSEIILAPNDVIALWDHLGAHFGGRVVHKQDAREMLVIARALDMLGVLDQQDFLDRYTTTIWESIYTPFVVGTPSPRYPLISQAIVGPHEFQHIVQHQRDPMGFTPKYLASSACRAGFETEALGTTMEIEWFLLGYVTPAAVRAKMLRDYACSADDIEVTRIALEMRQQVIKRGGVETESGKVSIAFLKERLGI
;
A
#
# COMPACT_ATOMS: atom_id res chain seq x y z
N MET A 1 0.75 -20.73 12.09
CA MET A 1 -0.57 -20.32 11.57
C MET A 1 -0.69 -20.90 10.17
N SER A 2 -1.82 -21.49 9.82
CA SER A 2 -2.10 -21.88 8.43
C SER A 2 -2.37 -20.62 7.60
N GLU A 3 -1.96 -20.65 6.33
CA GLU A 3 -2.24 -19.56 5.39
C GLU A 3 -3.75 -19.37 5.21
N ILE A 4 -4.21 -18.11 5.27
CA ILE A 4 -5.61 -17.74 5.09
C ILE A 4 -5.91 -17.73 3.58
N ILE A 5 -6.91 -18.51 3.17
CA ILE A 5 -7.39 -18.53 1.79
C ILE A 5 -8.53 -17.53 1.65
N LEU A 6 -8.35 -16.55 0.76
CA LEU A 6 -9.35 -15.52 0.48
C LEU A 6 -10.19 -15.87 -0.75
N ALA A 7 -11.49 -15.66 -0.67
CA ALA A 7 -12.37 -15.65 -1.84
C ALA A 7 -12.44 -14.24 -2.47
N PRO A 8 -12.83 -14.13 -3.76
CA PRO A 8 -13.07 -12.83 -4.42
C PRO A 8 -13.88 -11.84 -3.60
N ASN A 9 -14.98 -12.32 -3.01
CA ASN A 9 -15.89 -11.50 -2.21
C ASN A 9 -15.24 -10.98 -0.92
N ASP A 10 -14.23 -11.66 -0.38
CA ASP A 10 -13.52 -11.20 0.82
C ASP A 10 -12.64 -10.00 0.51
N VAL A 11 -11.98 -10.04 -0.63
CA VAL A 11 -11.18 -8.92 -1.12
C VAL A 11 -12.06 -7.74 -1.48
N ILE A 12 -13.15 -7.95 -2.24
CA ILE A 12 -14.10 -6.87 -2.57
C ILE A 12 -14.62 -6.21 -1.30
N ALA A 13 -15.12 -7.01 -0.36
CA ALA A 13 -15.69 -6.47 0.87
C ALA A 13 -14.66 -5.75 1.75
N LEU A 14 -13.40 -6.19 1.76
CA LEU A 14 -12.33 -5.49 2.46
C LEU A 14 -12.11 -4.09 1.86
N TRP A 15 -12.00 -3.99 0.54
CA TRP A 15 -11.79 -2.71 -0.13
C TRP A 15 -12.99 -1.78 0.03
N ASP A 16 -14.21 -2.30 -0.06
CA ASP A 16 -15.44 -1.54 0.18
C ASP A 16 -15.51 -1.04 1.63
N HIS A 17 -15.16 -1.90 2.60
CA HIS A 17 -15.15 -1.54 4.01
C HIS A 17 -14.15 -0.42 4.30
N LEU A 18 -12.92 -0.53 3.78
CA LEU A 18 -11.90 0.50 3.93
C LEU A 18 -12.30 1.80 3.21
N GLY A 19 -12.90 1.70 2.03
CA GLY A 19 -13.46 2.82 1.29
C GLY A 19 -14.49 3.59 2.10
N ALA A 20 -15.46 2.87 2.68
CA ALA A 20 -16.48 3.45 3.54
C ALA A 20 -15.90 4.03 4.85
N HIS A 21 -14.92 3.38 5.45
CA HIS A 21 -14.33 3.78 6.72
C HIS A 21 -13.42 5.02 6.60
N PHE A 22 -12.55 5.03 5.59
CA PHE A 22 -11.57 6.11 5.40
C PHE A 22 -12.00 7.14 4.35
N GLY A 23 -13.17 6.99 3.72
CA GLY A 23 -13.65 7.91 2.69
C GLY A 23 -12.88 7.84 1.37
N GLY A 24 -12.25 6.70 1.07
CA GLY A 24 -11.51 6.48 -0.17
C GLY A 24 -12.38 5.91 -1.30
N ARG A 25 -12.02 6.24 -2.54
CA ARG A 25 -12.62 5.67 -3.76
C ARG A 25 -11.58 4.90 -4.56
N VAL A 26 -11.97 3.74 -5.08
CA VAL A 26 -11.13 2.93 -5.96
C VAL A 26 -11.53 3.20 -7.40
N VAL A 27 -10.55 3.53 -8.24
CA VAL A 27 -10.76 3.81 -9.66
C VAL A 27 -9.82 2.92 -10.46
N HIS A 28 -10.34 2.23 -11.47
CA HIS A 28 -9.48 1.47 -12.37
C HIS A 28 -8.65 2.44 -13.23
N LYS A 29 -7.33 2.25 -13.29
CA LYS A 29 -6.40 3.19 -13.97
C LYS A 29 -6.78 3.47 -15.42
N GLN A 30 -7.35 2.48 -16.13
CA GLN A 30 -7.75 2.64 -17.53
C GLN A 30 -8.95 3.59 -17.71
N ASP A 31 -9.74 3.82 -16.66
CA ASP A 31 -10.90 4.71 -16.70
C ASP A 31 -10.55 6.16 -16.34
N ALA A 32 -9.35 6.39 -15.80
CA ALA A 32 -8.89 7.70 -15.32
C ALA A 32 -7.97 8.40 -16.33
N ARG A 33 -8.54 9.29 -17.16
CA ARG A 33 -7.77 10.08 -18.14
C ARG A 33 -6.67 10.94 -17.50
N GLU A 34 -6.88 11.38 -16.26
CA GLU A 34 -5.91 12.13 -15.46
C GLU A 34 -4.64 11.32 -15.18
N MET A 35 -4.76 9.99 -15.06
CA MET A 35 -3.60 9.13 -14.83
C MET A 35 -2.69 9.00 -16.04
N LEU A 36 -3.23 9.13 -17.26
CA LEU A 36 -2.42 9.20 -18.48
C LEU A 36 -1.56 10.47 -18.51
N VAL A 37 -2.06 11.58 -17.97
CA VAL A 37 -1.32 12.85 -17.91
C VAL A 37 -0.18 12.74 -16.89
N ILE A 38 -0.46 12.18 -15.72
CA ILE A 38 0.56 11.97 -14.67
C ILE A 38 1.62 10.97 -15.12
N ALA A 39 1.22 9.87 -15.77
CA ALA A 39 2.15 8.87 -16.31
C ALA A 39 3.14 9.51 -17.30
N ARG A 40 2.64 10.35 -18.22
CA ARG A 40 3.49 11.08 -19.17
C ARG A 40 4.43 12.07 -18.50
N ALA A 41 3.99 12.74 -17.44
CA ALA A 41 4.83 13.69 -16.71
C ALA A 41 5.96 12.97 -15.97
N LEU A 42 5.69 11.82 -15.34
CA LEU A 42 6.71 11.00 -14.65
C LEU A 42 7.74 10.43 -15.62
N ASP A 43 7.29 9.99 -16.79
CA ASP A 43 8.14 9.48 -17.87
C ASP A 43 9.07 10.57 -18.42
N MET A 44 8.54 11.76 -18.70
CA MET A 44 9.34 12.91 -19.16
C MET A 44 10.42 13.35 -18.15
N LEU A 45 10.17 13.15 -16.85
CA LEU A 45 11.10 13.49 -15.78
C LEU A 45 12.12 12.37 -15.50
N GLY A 46 12.03 11.24 -16.22
CA GLY A 46 12.92 10.09 -16.05
C GLY A 46 12.72 9.37 -14.71
N VAL A 47 11.56 9.54 -14.08
CA VAL A 47 11.26 8.96 -12.76
C VAL A 47 10.72 7.54 -12.92
N LEU A 48 9.78 7.33 -13.85
CA LEU A 48 9.18 6.01 -14.09
C LEU A 48 8.60 5.92 -15.51
N ASP A 49 8.83 4.80 -16.21
CA ASP A 49 8.29 4.58 -17.55
C ASP A 49 6.76 4.62 -17.55
N GLN A 50 6.18 5.27 -18.56
CA GLN A 50 4.74 5.52 -18.65
C GLN A 50 3.92 4.22 -18.57
N GLN A 51 4.35 3.17 -19.26
CA GLN A 51 3.60 1.91 -19.36
C GLN A 51 3.77 1.08 -18.09
N ASP A 52 4.98 1.02 -17.53
CA ASP A 52 5.23 0.38 -16.24
C ASP A 52 4.39 1.05 -15.12
N PHE A 53 4.30 2.38 -15.09
CA PHE A 53 3.48 3.12 -14.13
C PHE A 53 1.99 2.74 -14.19
N LEU A 54 1.45 2.60 -15.39
CA LEU A 54 0.03 2.32 -15.61
C LEU A 54 -0.33 0.86 -15.33
N ASP A 55 0.58 -0.08 -15.60
CA ASP A 55 0.28 -1.52 -15.56
C ASP A 55 0.75 -2.24 -14.28
N ARG A 56 1.59 -1.59 -13.46
CA ARG A 56 2.28 -2.26 -12.33
C ARG A 56 2.16 -1.58 -10.99
N TYR A 57 1.82 -0.29 -10.97
CA TYR A 57 1.74 0.45 -9.73
C TYR A 57 0.29 0.76 -9.39
N THR A 58 -0.08 0.55 -8.13
CA THR A 58 -1.26 1.20 -7.57
C THR A 58 -0.81 2.58 -7.10
N THR A 59 -1.67 3.59 -7.23
CA THR A 59 -1.28 4.96 -6.87
C THR A 59 -2.42 5.62 -6.14
N THR A 60 -2.14 6.15 -4.95
CA THR A 60 -3.09 6.95 -4.18
C THR A 60 -2.84 8.43 -4.40
N ILE A 61 -3.87 9.15 -4.82
CA ILE A 61 -3.90 10.61 -4.91
C ILE A 61 -5.08 11.10 -4.09
N TRP A 62 -4.77 11.70 -2.95
CA TRP A 62 -5.74 12.17 -1.96
C TRP A 62 -6.64 11.02 -1.53
N GLU A 63 -7.95 11.07 -1.77
CA GLU A 63 -8.90 10.01 -1.44
C GLU A 63 -9.10 9.00 -2.60
N SER A 64 -8.35 9.11 -3.70
CA SER A 64 -8.53 8.26 -4.88
C SER A 64 -7.40 7.25 -5.01
N ILE A 65 -7.73 5.96 -5.00
CA ILE A 65 -6.80 4.85 -5.22
C ILE A 65 -6.97 4.34 -6.63
N TYR A 66 -5.92 4.44 -7.44
CA TYR A 66 -5.93 4.01 -8.83
C TYR A 66 -5.27 2.65 -8.98
N THR A 67 -6.07 1.60 -9.25
CA THR A 67 -5.56 0.22 -9.38
C THR A 67 -5.35 -0.18 -10.83
N PRO A 68 -4.30 -0.95 -11.16
CA PRO A 68 -4.11 -1.57 -12.47
C PRO A 68 -4.86 -2.91 -12.61
N PHE A 69 -5.72 -3.24 -11.67
CA PHE A 69 -6.49 -4.48 -11.61
C PHE A 69 -7.92 -4.21 -11.12
N VAL A 70 -8.82 -5.13 -11.46
CA VAL A 70 -10.19 -5.16 -10.92
C VAL A 70 -10.17 -5.90 -9.58
N VAL A 71 -10.56 -5.21 -8.52
CA VAL A 71 -10.62 -5.77 -7.16
C VAL A 71 -11.50 -7.01 -7.12
N GLY A 72 -11.02 -8.09 -6.50
CA GLY A 72 -11.71 -9.38 -6.43
C GLY A 72 -11.49 -10.28 -7.66
N THR A 73 -10.89 -9.78 -8.74
CA THR A 73 -10.58 -10.60 -9.92
C THR A 73 -9.09 -11.00 -9.90
N PRO A 74 -8.74 -12.27 -9.61
CA PRO A 74 -7.34 -12.68 -9.54
C PRO A 74 -6.69 -12.65 -10.92
N SER A 75 -5.44 -12.20 -10.97
CA SER A 75 -4.57 -12.32 -12.14
C SER A 75 -3.19 -12.82 -11.71
N PRO A 76 -2.33 -13.30 -12.64
CA PRO A 76 -0.98 -13.74 -12.30
C PRO A 76 -0.14 -12.67 -11.58
N ARG A 77 -0.38 -11.38 -11.88
CA ARG A 77 0.32 -10.25 -11.27
C ARG A 77 -0.34 -9.77 -9.97
N TYR A 78 -1.66 -9.89 -9.87
CA TYR A 78 -2.44 -9.49 -8.71
C TYR A 78 -3.35 -10.63 -8.26
N PRO A 79 -2.81 -11.68 -7.61
CA PRO A 79 -3.63 -12.67 -6.93
C PRO A 79 -4.40 -12.01 -5.77
N LEU A 80 -5.50 -12.64 -5.33
CA LEU A 80 -6.38 -12.08 -4.28
C LEU A 80 -5.62 -11.64 -3.02
N ILE A 81 -4.63 -12.44 -2.61
CA ILE A 81 -3.78 -12.11 -1.47
C ILE A 81 -3.00 -10.80 -1.67
N SER A 82 -2.45 -10.57 -2.87
CA SER A 82 -1.73 -9.34 -3.19
C SER A 82 -2.67 -8.14 -3.17
N GLN A 83 -3.89 -8.31 -3.68
CA GLN A 83 -4.91 -7.25 -3.64
C GLN A 83 -5.31 -6.92 -2.19
N ALA A 84 -5.45 -7.93 -1.32
CA ALA A 84 -5.77 -7.76 0.10
C ALA A 84 -4.62 -7.14 0.92
N ILE A 85 -3.38 -7.23 0.43
CA ILE A 85 -2.20 -6.59 1.02
C ILE A 85 -2.03 -5.15 0.51
N VAL A 86 -2.21 -4.93 -0.79
CA VAL A 86 -2.06 -3.60 -1.43
C VAL A 86 -3.15 -2.64 -0.96
N GLY A 87 -4.41 -3.08 -0.85
CA GLY A 87 -5.50 -2.20 -0.42
C GLY A 87 -5.20 -1.46 0.90
N PRO A 88 -4.93 -2.17 2.01
CA PRO A 88 -4.59 -1.53 3.28
C PRO A 88 -3.39 -0.58 3.19
N HIS A 89 -2.38 -0.90 2.38
CA HIS A 89 -1.24 -0.01 2.14
C HIS A 89 -1.68 1.33 1.52
N GLU A 90 -2.49 1.28 0.46
CA GLU A 90 -3.00 2.48 -0.20
C GLU A 90 -3.93 3.30 0.71
N PHE A 91 -4.80 2.62 1.46
CA PHE A 91 -5.62 3.28 2.47
C PHE A 91 -4.79 3.91 3.60
N GLN A 92 -3.59 3.40 3.89
CA GLN A 92 -2.69 4.06 4.83
C GLN A 92 -2.20 5.42 4.30
N HIS A 93 -2.03 5.58 2.99
CA HIS A 93 -1.73 6.90 2.42
C HIS A 93 -2.92 7.86 2.54
N ILE A 94 -4.16 7.39 2.47
CA ILE A 94 -5.35 8.20 2.77
C ILE A 94 -5.31 8.64 4.24
N VAL A 95 -5.03 7.74 5.17
CA VAL A 95 -4.89 8.08 6.61
C VAL A 95 -3.80 9.13 6.82
N GLN A 96 -2.65 8.99 6.15
CA GLN A 96 -1.56 9.96 6.23
C GLN A 96 -1.97 11.33 5.67
N HIS A 97 -2.68 11.35 4.54
CA HIS A 97 -3.23 12.58 3.97
C HIS A 97 -4.22 13.23 4.94
N GLN A 98 -5.15 12.48 5.52
CA GLN A 98 -6.12 13.00 6.50
C GLN A 98 -5.45 13.55 7.77
N ARG A 99 -4.32 12.95 8.18
CA ARG A 99 -3.52 13.42 9.32
C ARG A 99 -2.82 14.75 9.04
N ASP A 100 -2.43 15.00 7.79
CA ASP A 100 -1.77 16.25 7.36
C ASP A 100 -2.24 16.68 5.94
N PRO A 101 -3.48 17.18 5.77
CA PRO A 101 -4.06 17.38 4.43
C PRO A 101 -3.30 18.41 3.59
N MET A 102 -2.74 19.43 4.25
CA MET A 102 -2.00 20.50 3.58
C MET A 102 -0.52 20.18 3.39
N GLY A 103 0.07 19.38 4.28
CA GLY A 103 1.50 19.09 4.26
C GLY A 103 1.88 17.78 3.59
N PHE A 104 1.00 16.78 3.54
CA PHE A 104 1.31 15.44 3.02
C PHE A 104 1.84 15.48 1.58
N THR A 105 1.02 15.95 0.64
CA THR A 105 1.36 15.98 -0.79
C THR A 105 2.63 16.79 -1.08
N PRO A 106 2.81 18.04 -0.61
CA PRO A 106 4.03 18.79 -0.88
C PRO A 106 5.26 18.16 -0.23
N LYS A 107 5.18 17.62 1.00
CA LYS A 107 6.31 16.93 1.64
C LYS A 107 6.67 15.65 0.89
N TYR A 108 5.67 14.87 0.48
CA TYR A 108 5.86 13.64 -0.28
C TYR A 108 6.56 13.92 -1.61
N LEU A 109 6.24 15.01 -2.30
CA LEU A 109 6.87 15.35 -3.58
C LEU A 109 8.26 15.98 -3.40
N ALA A 110 8.40 16.92 -2.47
CA ALA A 110 9.58 17.77 -2.36
C ALA A 110 10.76 17.15 -1.58
N SER A 111 10.53 16.08 -0.81
CA SER A 111 11.57 15.49 0.06
C SER A 111 11.58 13.97 -0.03
N SER A 112 12.72 13.41 -0.46
CA SER A 112 12.93 11.96 -0.50
C SER A 112 12.82 11.34 0.89
N ALA A 113 13.32 12.01 1.92
CA ALA A 113 13.22 11.55 3.30
C ALA A 113 11.78 11.53 3.82
N CYS A 114 10.98 12.55 3.51
CA CYS A 114 9.56 12.55 3.88
C CYS A 114 8.80 11.45 3.15
N ARG A 115 9.04 11.29 1.84
CA ARG A 115 8.49 10.21 1.02
C ARG A 115 8.84 8.84 1.61
N ALA A 116 10.11 8.59 1.90
CA ALA A 116 10.57 7.36 2.53
C ALA A 116 9.91 7.12 3.90
N GLY A 117 9.71 8.15 4.70
CA GLY A 117 8.97 8.06 5.98
C GLY A 117 7.51 7.63 5.78
N PHE A 118 6.81 8.24 4.82
CA PHE A 118 5.43 7.86 4.49
C PHE A 118 5.34 6.42 3.97
N GLU A 119 6.22 6.04 3.05
CA GLU A 119 6.33 4.67 2.54
C GLU A 119 6.67 3.67 3.65
N THR A 120 7.54 4.04 4.61
CA THR A 120 7.89 3.16 5.74
C THR A 120 6.67 2.78 6.57
N GLU A 121 5.78 3.73 6.86
CA GLU A 121 4.54 3.46 7.61
C GLU A 121 3.56 2.63 6.77
N ALA A 122 3.40 2.93 5.47
CA ALA A 122 2.54 2.16 4.56
C ALA A 122 3.06 0.72 4.37
N LEU A 123 4.37 0.52 4.21
CA LEU A 123 5.02 -0.80 4.17
C LEU A 123 4.93 -1.53 5.51
N GLY A 124 4.88 -0.78 6.63
CA GLY A 124 4.54 -1.32 7.94
C GLY A 124 3.14 -1.96 7.94
N THR A 125 2.15 -1.29 7.34
CA THR A 125 0.80 -1.84 7.13
C THR A 125 0.87 -3.13 6.31
N THR A 126 1.61 -3.13 5.21
CA THR A 126 1.82 -4.32 4.37
C THR A 126 2.35 -5.51 5.19
N MET A 127 3.31 -5.28 6.08
CA MET A 127 3.87 -6.32 6.95
C MET A 127 2.87 -6.83 7.99
N GLU A 128 2.03 -5.96 8.54
CA GLU A 128 0.97 -6.36 9.48
C GLU A 128 -0.02 -7.30 8.79
N ILE A 129 -0.45 -6.97 7.57
CA ILE A 129 -1.38 -7.78 6.78
C ILE A 129 -0.75 -9.10 6.31
N GLU A 130 0.48 -9.07 5.83
CA GLU A 130 1.21 -10.29 5.45
C GLU A 130 1.34 -11.25 6.63
N TRP A 131 1.73 -10.76 7.81
CA TRP A 131 1.83 -11.61 8.99
C TRP A 131 0.49 -12.25 9.35
N PHE A 132 -0.59 -11.47 9.29
CA PHE A 132 -1.94 -11.94 9.59
C PHE A 132 -2.43 -13.00 8.58
N LEU A 133 -2.29 -12.74 7.27
CA LEU A 133 -2.81 -13.62 6.23
C LEU A 133 -1.91 -14.84 5.95
N LEU A 134 -0.60 -14.65 5.99
CA LEU A 134 0.38 -15.64 5.52
C LEU A 134 1.16 -16.30 6.66
N GLY A 135 1.18 -15.69 7.84
CA GLY A 135 2.01 -16.16 8.97
C GLY A 135 3.51 -15.93 8.77
N TYR A 136 3.91 -15.20 7.74
CA TYR A 136 5.27 -14.71 7.53
C TYR A 136 5.24 -13.30 6.94
N VAL A 137 6.38 -12.63 6.97
CA VAL A 137 6.55 -11.31 6.37
C VAL A 137 7.78 -11.30 5.49
N THR A 138 7.67 -10.68 4.31
CA THR A 138 8.83 -10.44 3.43
C THR A 138 9.90 -9.68 4.21
N PRO A 139 11.19 -10.07 4.14
CA PRO A 139 12.26 -9.42 4.88
C PRO A 139 12.32 -7.91 4.64
N ALA A 140 12.54 -7.14 5.70
CA ALA A 140 12.63 -5.68 5.65
C ALA A 140 13.62 -5.17 4.57
N ALA A 141 14.78 -5.82 4.42
CA ALA A 141 15.77 -5.47 3.40
C ALA A 141 15.27 -5.66 1.95
N VAL A 142 14.39 -6.63 1.70
CA VAL A 142 13.78 -6.82 0.38
C VAL A 142 12.75 -5.71 0.14
N ARG A 143 11.97 -5.38 1.16
CA ARG A 143 10.91 -4.37 1.07
C ARG A 143 11.45 -2.95 0.91
N ALA A 144 12.44 -2.57 1.72
CA ALA A 144 13.07 -1.25 1.64
C ALA A 144 13.70 -0.97 0.26
N LYS A 145 14.18 -2.02 -0.44
CA LYS A 145 14.73 -1.88 -1.79
C LYS A 145 13.72 -1.38 -2.83
N MET A 146 12.41 -1.50 -2.56
CA MET A 146 11.35 -0.98 -3.43
C MET A 146 11.37 0.55 -3.48
N LEU A 147 11.88 1.24 -2.45
CA LEU A 147 11.97 2.70 -2.43
C LEU A 147 12.91 3.28 -3.50
N ARG A 148 13.72 2.45 -4.16
CA ARG A 148 14.48 2.87 -5.34
C ARG A 148 13.58 3.34 -6.47
N ASP A 149 12.42 2.69 -6.63
CA ASP A 149 11.43 3.04 -7.66
C ASP A 149 10.71 4.36 -7.31
N TYR A 150 10.85 4.85 -6.07
CA TYR A 150 10.25 6.09 -5.57
C TYR A 150 11.27 7.23 -5.46
N ALA A 151 12.40 7.14 -6.16
CA ALA A 151 13.47 8.14 -6.18
C ALA A 151 13.94 8.54 -4.76
N CYS A 152 14.03 7.57 -3.84
CA CYS A 152 14.61 7.76 -2.51
C CYS A 152 16.13 7.53 -2.55
N SER A 153 16.87 8.26 -1.70
CA SER A 153 18.32 8.10 -1.60
C SER A 153 18.71 6.78 -0.93
N ALA A 154 19.99 6.40 -1.03
CA ALA A 154 20.50 5.20 -0.36
C ALA A 154 20.36 5.29 1.17
N ASP A 155 20.56 6.47 1.74
CA ASP A 155 20.41 6.72 3.18
C ASP A 155 18.93 6.59 3.61
N ASP A 156 18.00 7.12 2.81
CA ASP A 156 16.56 6.99 3.06
C ASP A 156 16.11 5.51 3.04
N ILE A 157 16.65 4.73 2.10
CA ILE A 157 16.39 3.29 1.98
C ILE A 157 16.93 2.55 3.21
N GLU A 158 18.11 2.92 3.70
CA GLU A 158 18.74 2.28 4.85
C GLU A 158 17.97 2.58 6.15
N VAL A 159 17.56 3.83 6.35
CA VAL A 159 16.70 4.23 7.48
C VAL A 159 15.37 3.46 7.43
N THR A 160 14.76 3.35 6.25
CA THR A 160 13.53 2.56 6.04
C THR A 160 13.76 1.09 6.41
N ARG A 161 14.87 0.48 5.98
CA ARG A 161 15.21 -0.91 6.32
C ARG A 161 15.26 -1.11 7.83
N ILE A 162 15.99 -0.26 8.55
CA ILE A 162 16.14 -0.35 10.02
C ILE A 162 14.78 -0.21 10.70
N ALA A 163 13.97 0.78 10.29
CA ALA A 163 12.63 0.98 10.84
C ALA A 163 11.72 -0.23 10.61
N LEU A 164 11.72 -0.80 9.41
CA LEU A 164 10.94 -1.99 9.08
C LEU A 164 11.43 -3.24 9.85
N GLU A 165 12.73 -3.37 10.13
CA GLU A 165 13.26 -4.45 10.96
C GLU A 165 12.78 -4.38 12.40
N MET A 166 12.73 -3.17 12.97
CA MET A 166 12.17 -2.97 14.31
C MET A 166 10.68 -3.32 14.35
N ARG A 167 9.90 -2.82 13.38
CA ARG A 167 8.47 -3.14 13.24
C ARG A 167 8.24 -4.63 13.05
N GLN A 168 9.09 -5.31 12.28
CA GLN A 168 9.00 -6.76 12.08
C GLN A 168 9.01 -7.55 13.39
N GLN A 169 9.80 -7.11 14.39
CA GLN A 169 9.85 -7.78 15.70
C GLN A 169 8.56 -7.59 16.49
N VAL A 170 7.94 -6.41 16.40
CA VAL A 170 6.66 -6.09 17.03
C VAL A 170 5.53 -6.88 16.37
N ILE A 171 5.47 -6.90 15.04
CA ILE A 171 4.46 -7.60 14.25
C ILE A 171 4.49 -9.11 14.54
N LYS A 172 5.67 -9.72 14.58
CA LYS A 172 5.83 -11.15 14.92
C LYS A 172 5.29 -11.53 16.30
N ARG A 173 5.14 -10.56 17.21
CA ARG A 173 4.55 -10.72 18.54
C ARG A 173 3.06 -10.35 18.58
N GLY A 174 2.45 -10.07 17.43
CA GLY A 174 1.04 -9.72 17.30
C GLY A 174 0.74 -8.23 17.37
N GLY A 175 1.74 -7.36 17.35
CA GLY A 175 1.52 -5.92 17.31
C GLY A 175 1.02 -5.45 15.94
N VAL A 176 0.03 -4.57 15.97
CA VAL A 176 -0.53 -3.90 14.78
C VAL A 176 -0.58 -2.41 15.09
N GLU A 177 0.23 -1.62 14.39
CA GLU A 177 0.45 -0.21 14.74
C GLU A 177 -0.34 0.73 13.84
N THR A 178 -0.49 0.39 12.56
CA THR A 178 -1.13 1.28 11.59
C THR A 178 -2.65 1.27 11.70
N GLU A 179 -3.28 2.42 11.42
CA GLU A 179 -4.75 2.52 11.48
C GLU A 179 -5.41 1.66 10.40
N SER A 180 -4.90 1.71 9.16
CA SER A 180 -5.41 0.86 8.08
C SER A 180 -5.20 -0.63 8.40
N GLY A 181 -4.07 -0.99 8.99
CA GLY A 181 -3.79 -2.37 9.43
C GLY A 181 -4.75 -2.86 10.51
N LYS A 182 -5.03 -2.02 11.53
CA LYS A 182 -5.99 -2.34 12.60
C LYS A 182 -7.39 -2.58 12.05
N VAL A 183 -7.89 -1.66 11.23
CA VAL A 183 -9.24 -1.74 10.63
C VAL A 183 -9.34 -2.96 9.73
N SER A 184 -8.35 -3.18 8.86
CA SER A 184 -8.32 -4.32 7.94
C SER A 184 -8.32 -5.66 8.65
N ILE A 185 -7.44 -5.84 9.65
CA ILE A 185 -7.34 -7.09 10.39
C ILE A 185 -8.60 -7.34 11.21
N ALA A 186 -9.16 -6.31 11.85
CA ALA A 186 -10.41 -6.45 12.60
C ALA A 186 -11.56 -6.91 11.68
N PHE A 187 -11.72 -6.25 10.52
CA PHE A 187 -12.73 -6.62 9.53
C PHE A 187 -12.55 -8.06 9.01
N LEU A 188 -11.32 -8.44 8.64
CA LEU A 188 -11.06 -9.78 8.11
C LEU A 188 -11.29 -10.87 9.16
N LYS A 189 -10.94 -10.64 10.43
CA LYS A 189 -11.24 -11.57 11.53
C LYS A 189 -12.74 -11.82 11.67
N GLU A 190 -13.53 -10.75 11.74
CA GLU A 190 -14.98 -10.83 11.81
C GLU A 190 -15.56 -11.57 10.61
N ARG A 191 -15.11 -11.20 9.41
CA ARG A 191 -15.61 -11.77 8.16
C ARG A 191 -15.29 -13.26 7.99
N LEU A 192 -14.09 -13.67 8.39
CA LEU A 192 -13.62 -15.05 8.25
C LEU A 192 -13.99 -15.93 9.47
N GLY A 193 -14.54 -15.34 10.53
CA GLY A 193 -14.94 -16.05 11.74
C GLY A 193 -13.77 -16.57 12.57
N ILE A 194 -12.68 -15.80 12.67
CA ILE A 194 -11.43 -16.19 13.36
C ILE A 194 -10.98 -15.21 14.45
#